data_AF-A0AAP4ACN7-F1
#
_entry.id   AF-A0AAP4ACN7-F1
#
_cell.length_a   1.000
_cell.length_b   1.000
_cell.length_c   1.000
_cell.angle_alpha   90.00
_cell.angle_beta   90.00
_cell.angle_gamma   90.00
#
_symmetry.space_group_name_H-M   'P 1'
#
loop_
_entity.id
_entity.type
_entity.pdbx_description
1 polymer ?
#
loop_
_entity_poly.entity_id
_entity_poly.type
_entity_poly.pdbx_seq_one_letter_code
_entity_poly.pdbx_strand_id
1 'polypeptide(L)'
;MTTPIEIIEDIKRTQQAIIEGNTLLKTIGVKRAKAEYEYRKMLSKLILHLRYEKKIPVNLVDNIAKGNEQVAKLRLERDIAQAEYETTKYQLKGLEKSLEAYRSILSYDKIELNSY
;
A
#
# COMPACT_ATOMS: atom_id res chain seq x y z
N MET A 1 30.43 -12.39 15.00
CA MET A 1 29.62 -13.26 14.13
C MET A 1 28.27 -13.41 14.80
N THR A 2 27.19 -13.13 14.08
CA THR A 2 25.83 -13.40 14.55
C THR A 2 25.68 -14.90 14.78
N THR A 3 25.19 -15.31 15.93
CA THR A 3 25.00 -16.72 16.26
C THR A 3 23.73 -17.28 15.60
N PRO A 4 23.63 -18.61 15.39
CA PRO A 4 22.40 -19.22 14.89
C PRO A 4 21.16 -18.89 15.73
N ILE A 5 21.33 -18.68 17.04
CA ILE A 5 20.26 -18.28 17.96
C ILE A 5 19.75 -16.87 17.62
N GLU A 6 20.66 -15.92 17.40
CA GLU A 6 20.32 -14.54 17.00
C GLU A 6 19.60 -14.51 15.64
N ILE A 7 20.02 -15.34 14.68
CA ILE A 7 19.35 -15.45 13.37
C ILE A 7 17.93 -15.99 13.53
N ILE A 8 17.71 -16.97 14.41
CA ILE A 8 16.37 -17.50 14.70
C ILE A 8 15.49 -16.43 15.37
N GLU A 9 16.04 -15.60 16.25
CA GLU A 9 15.30 -14.46 16.81
C GLU A 9 14.91 -13.44 15.74
N ASP A 10 15.83 -13.08 14.84
CA ASP A 10 15.56 -12.16 13.74
C ASP A 10 14.50 -12.70 12.77
N ILE A 11 14.51 -14.00 12.51
CA ILE A 11 13.45 -14.70 11.76
C ILE A 11 12.10 -14.52 12.44
N LYS A 12 12.02 -14.77 13.76
CA LYS A 12 10.76 -14.62 14.52
C LYS A 12 10.26 -13.18 14.53
N ARG A 13 11.15 -12.21 14.75
CA ARG A 13 10.83 -10.77 14.71
C ARG A 13 10.29 -10.37 13.33
N THR A 14 10.95 -10.81 12.27
CA THR A 14 10.54 -10.53 10.89
C THR A 14 9.18 -11.16 10.56
N GLN A 15 8.94 -12.40 10.99
CA GLN A 15 7.64 -13.07 10.82
C GLN A 15 6.52 -12.31 11.52
N GLN A 16 6.74 -11.88 12.77
CA GLN A 16 5.77 -11.09 13.52
C GLN A 16 5.47 -9.76 12.81
N ALA A 17 6.50 -9.05 12.35
CA ALA A 17 6.34 -7.81 11.59
C ALA A 17 5.56 -8.01 10.27
N ILE A 18 5.74 -9.14 9.58
CA ILE A 18 4.96 -9.49 8.38
C ILE A 18 3.48 -9.72 8.73
N ILE A 19 3.16 -10.41 9.83
CA ILE A 19 1.78 -10.66 10.26
C ILE A 19 1.07 -9.33 10.60
N GLU A 20 1.74 -8.47 11.35
CA GLU A 20 1.24 -7.15 11.71
C GLU A 20 1.06 -6.27 10.46
N GLY A 21 2.07 -6.23 9.59
CA GLY A 21 2.02 -5.49 8.34
C GLY A 21 0.92 -5.97 7.40
N ASN A 22 0.64 -7.26 7.32
CA ASN A 22 -0.49 -7.80 6.53
C ASN A 22 -1.85 -7.38 7.09
N THR A 23 -1.99 -7.36 8.41
CA THR A 23 -3.21 -6.89 9.08
C THR A 23 -3.44 -5.40 8.82
N LEU A 24 -2.36 -4.61 8.88
CA LEU A 24 -2.39 -3.20 8.51
C LEU A 24 -2.74 -3.01 7.03
N LEU A 25 -2.09 -3.76 6.12
CA LEU A 25 -2.31 -3.68 4.68
C LEU A 25 -3.77 -3.97 4.31
N LYS A 26 -4.42 -4.93 4.98
CA LYS A 26 -5.86 -5.20 4.81
C LYS A 26 -6.70 -3.96 5.16
N THR A 27 -6.40 -3.32 6.29
CA THR A 27 -7.11 -2.12 6.77
C THR A 27 -6.92 -0.94 5.82
N ILE A 28 -5.67 -0.67 5.41
CA ILE A 28 -5.35 0.40 4.45
C ILE A 28 -5.96 0.09 3.08
N GLY A 29 -5.97 -1.17 2.65
CA GLY A 29 -6.60 -1.59 1.40
C GLY A 29 -8.09 -1.26 1.35
N VAL A 30 -8.81 -1.48 2.45
CA VAL A 30 -10.22 -1.09 2.58
C VAL A 30 -10.36 0.44 2.54
N LYS A 31 -9.51 1.18 3.26
CA LYS A 31 -9.50 2.66 3.25
C LYS A 31 -9.29 3.20 1.82
N ARG A 32 -8.30 2.68 1.11
CA ARG A 32 -7.99 3.04 -0.29
C ARG A 32 -9.18 2.77 -1.22
N ALA A 33 -9.80 1.60 -1.10
CA ALA A 33 -10.95 1.23 -1.92
C ALA A 33 -12.15 2.16 -1.67
N LYS A 34 -12.43 2.50 -0.39
CA LYS A 34 -13.48 3.45 -0.03
C LYS A 34 -13.20 4.85 -0.57
N ALA A 35 -11.97 5.34 -0.44
CA ALA A 35 -11.60 6.66 -0.94
C ALA A 35 -11.74 6.76 -2.48
N GLU A 36 -11.31 5.74 -3.22
CA GLU A 36 -11.51 5.68 -4.67
C GLU A 36 -13.00 5.64 -5.05
N TYR A 37 -13.81 4.87 -4.31
CA TYR A 37 -15.26 4.82 -4.52
C TYR A 37 -15.91 6.20 -4.35
N GLU A 38 -15.65 6.88 -3.22
CA GLU A 38 -16.25 8.19 -2.93
C GLU A 38 -15.78 9.26 -3.94
N TYR A 39 -14.49 9.27 -4.28
CA TYR A 39 -13.94 10.15 -5.31
C TYR A 39 -14.65 9.95 -6.66
N ARG A 40 -14.72 8.71 -7.16
CA ARG A 40 -15.34 8.42 -8.46
C ARG A 40 -16.82 8.77 -8.47
N LYS A 41 -17.54 8.42 -7.40
CA LYS A 41 -18.97 8.73 -7.25
C LYS A 41 -19.22 10.24 -7.30
N MET A 42 -18.44 11.03 -6.56
CA MET A 42 -18.61 12.48 -6.54
C MET A 42 -18.23 13.10 -7.89
N LEU A 43 -17.09 12.71 -8.47
CA LEU A 43 -16.65 13.19 -9.77
C LEU A 43 -17.70 12.92 -10.85
N SER A 44 -18.24 11.70 -10.92
CA SER A 44 -19.27 11.35 -11.89
C SER A 44 -20.55 12.18 -11.73
N LYS A 45 -21.02 12.37 -10.49
CA LYS A 45 -22.19 13.24 -10.22
C LYS A 45 -21.94 14.67 -10.69
N LEU A 46 -20.77 15.22 -10.39
CA LEU A 46 -20.45 16.59 -10.77
C LEU A 46 -20.29 16.74 -12.29
N ILE A 47 -19.66 15.79 -12.97
CA ILE A 47 -19.54 15.80 -14.43
C ILE A 47 -20.94 15.82 -15.08
N LEU A 48 -21.86 14.98 -14.61
CA LEU A 48 -23.24 14.95 -15.13
C LEU A 48 -23.95 16.28 -14.89
N HIS A 49 -23.85 16.85 -13.70
CA HIS A 49 -24.42 18.16 -13.37
C HIS A 49 -23.85 19.27 -14.28
N LEU A 50 -22.52 19.36 -14.40
CA LEU A 50 -21.87 20.37 -15.24
C LEU A 50 -22.22 20.21 -16.72
N ARG A 51 -22.33 18.98 -17.21
CA ARG A 51 -22.64 18.72 -18.63
C ARG A 51 -24.10 18.97 -18.96
N TYR A 52 -25.02 18.45 -18.17
CA TYR A 52 -26.44 18.43 -18.53
C TYR A 52 -27.22 19.61 -17.97
N GLU A 53 -26.90 20.07 -16.76
CA GLU A 53 -27.60 21.18 -16.12
C GLU A 53 -26.91 22.52 -16.42
N LYS A 54 -25.58 22.59 -16.32
CA LYS A 54 -24.80 23.81 -16.60
C LYS A 54 -24.38 23.95 -18.07
N LYS A 55 -24.63 22.94 -18.91
CA LYS A 55 -24.32 22.92 -20.35
C LYS A 55 -22.85 23.23 -20.69
N ILE A 56 -21.92 22.92 -19.78
CA ILE A 56 -20.49 23.17 -20.01
C ILE A 56 -19.99 22.31 -21.18
N PRO A 57 -19.12 22.86 -22.06
CA PRO A 57 -18.47 22.11 -23.14
C PRO A 57 -17.67 20.90 -22.63
N VAL A 58 -17.71 19.78 -23.36
CA VAL A 58 -17.08 18.50 -22.96
C VAL A 58 -15.57 18.65 -22.69
N ASN A 59 -14.88 19.47 -23.48
CA ASN A 59 -13.45 19.75 -23.32
C ASN A 59 -13.09 20.52 -22.02
N LEU A 60 -14.07 21.13 -21.34
CA LEU A 60 -13.87 21.88 -20.09
C LEU A 60 -14.46 21.17 -18.86
N VAL A 61 -15.50 20.33 -19.04
CA VAL A 61 -16.21 19.69 -17.92
C VAL A 61 -15.26 18.93 -16.99
N ASP A 62 -14.35 18.12 -17.54
CA ASP A 62 -13.45 17.30 -16.73
C ASP A 62 -12.46 18.14 -15.91
N ASN A 63 -11.89 19.19 -16.51
CA ASN A 63 -10.99 20.12 -15.83
C ASN A 63 -11.71 20.87 -14.69
N ILE A 64 -12.92 21.38 -14.95
CA ILE A 64 -13.70 22.09 -13.95
C ILE A 64 -14.15 21.14 -12.83
N ALA A 65 -14.59 19.93 -13.16
CA ALA A 65 -15.01 18.95 -12.17
C ALA A 65 -13.85 18.52 -11.27
N LYS A 66 -12.65 18.31 -11.82
CA LYS A 66 -11.44 17.97 -11.05
C LYS A 66 -10.91 19.14 -10.22
N GLY A 67 -11.13 20.38 -10.67
CA GLY A 67 -10.78 21.59 -9.94
C GLY A 67 -11.79 21.98 -8.85
N ASN A 68 -12.95 21.35 -8.81
CA ASN A 68 -13.92 21.57 -7.74
C ASN A 68 -13.34 21.13 -6.39
N GLU A 69 -13.46 21.99 -5.38
CA GLU A 69 -12.86 21.80 -4.06
C GLU A 69 -13.19 20.45 -3.41
N GLN A 70 -14.47 20.02 -3.46
CA GLN A 70 -14.89 18.77 -2.85
C GLN A 70 -14.30 17.56 -3.57
N VAL A 71 -14.31 17.57 -4.92
CA VAL A 71 -13.72 16.51 -5.73
C VAL A 71 -12.20 16.47 -5.57
N ALA A 72 -11.55 17.63 -5.53
CA ALA A 72 -10.12 17.75 -5.33
C ALA A 72 -9.70 17.21 -3.95
N LYS A 73 -10.48 17.49 -2.90
CA LYS A 73 -10.26 16.94 -1.55
C LYS A 73 -10.38 15.42 -1.53
N LEU A 74 -11.45 14.86 -2.11
CA LEU A 74 -11.60 13.40 -2.18
C LEU A 74 -10.49 12.73 -3.01
N ARG A 75 -10.02 13.41 -4.06
CA ARG A 75 -8.87 12.94 -4.84
C ARG A 75 -7.59 12.92 -4.01
N LEU A 76 -7.34 13.97 -3.22
CA LEU A 76 -6.19 14.03 -2.33
C LEU A 76 -6.24 12.89 -1.30
N GLU A 77 -7.38 12.68 -0.65
CA GLU A 77 -7.57 11.58 0.32
C GLU A 77 -7.32 10.21 -0.31
N ARG A 78 -7.81 10.00 -1.54
CA ARG A 78 -7.54 8.80 -2.32
C ARG A 78 -6.04 8.63 -2.60
N ASP A 79 -5.40 9.67 -3.10
CA ASP A 79 -3.99 9.62 -3.51
C ASP A 79 -3.09 9.34 -2.30
N ILE A 80 -3.40 9.92 -1.13
CA ILE A 80 -2.75 9.59 0.15
C ILE A 80 -2.97 8.12 0.51
N ALA A 81 -4.22 7.64 0.50
CA ALA A 81 -4.52 6.25 0.84
C ALA A 81 -3.86 5.24 -0.13
N GLN A 82 -3.69 5.63 -1.40
CA GLN A 82 -2.97 4.84 -2.39
C GLN A 82 -1.47 4.82 -2.11
N ALA A 83 -0.86 5.98 -1.82
CA ALA A 83 0.54 6.06 -1.44
C ALA A 83 0.82 5.21 -0.19
N GLU A 84 -0.01 5.34 0.87
CA GLU A 84 0.08 4.52 2.08
C GLU A 84 0.05 3.02 1.75
N TYR A 85 -0.93 2.59 0.94
CA TYR A 85 -1.09 1.19 0.57
C TYR A 85 0.13 0.63 -0.17
N GLU A 86 0.63 1.35 -1.18
CA GLU A 86 1.78 0.92 -1.96
C GLU A 86 3.05 0.89 -1.11
N THR A 87 3.28 1.91 -0.28
CA THR A 87 4.43 1.94 0.64
C THR A 87 4.40 0.75 1.61
N THR A 88 3.26 0.45 2.25
CA THR A 88 3.14 -0.71 3.14
C THR A 88 3.38 -2.03 2.40
N LYS A 89 2.87 -2.15 1.17
CA LYS A 89 3.10 -3.33 0.32
C LYS A 89 4.59 -3.49 -0.04
N TYR A 90 5.29 -2.40 -0.33
CA TYR A 90 6.73 -2.44 -0.60
C TYR A 90 7.53 -2.81 0.64
N GLN A 91 7.16 -2.29 1.82
CA GLN A 91 7.80 -2.65 3.09
C GLN A 91 7.65 -4.14 3.40
N LEU A 92 6.45 -4.71 3.21
CA LEU A 92 6.19 -6.13 3.40
C LEU A 92 7.08 -7.00 2.50
N LYS A 93 7.21 -6.64 1.21
CA LYS A 93 8.13 -7.32 0.29
C LYS A 93 9.59 -7.23 0.74
N GLY A 94 9.97 -6.11 1.36
CA GLY A 94 11.30 -5.95 1.96
C GLY A 94 11.53 -6.95 3.09
N LEU A 95 10.56 -7.08 4.00
CA LEU A 95 10.61 -8.03 5.11
C LEU A 95 10.66 -9.48 4.62
N GLU A 96 9.90 -9.83 3.58
CA GLU A 96 9.96 -11.17 2.95
C GLU A 96 11.37 -11.50 2.44
N LYS A 97 12.02 -10.53 1.77
CA LYS A 97 13.40 -10.69 1.30
C LYS A 97 14.40 -10.82 2.45
N SER A 98 14.24 -10.06 3.52
CA SER A 98 15.06 -10.19 4.72
C SER A 98 14.90 -11.58 5.36
N LEU A 99 13.67 -12.09 5.44
CA LEU A 99 13.40 -13.44 5.94
C LEU A 99 14.09 -14.52 5.09
N GLU A 100 14.07 -14.38 3.76
CA GLU A 100 14.81 -15.26 2.85
C GLU A 100 16.32 -15.20 3.08
N ALA A 101 16.88 -14.00 3.26
CA ALA A 101 18.30 -13.83 3.55
C ALA A 101 18.70 -14.52 4.87
N TYR A 102 17.93 -14.32 5.95
CA TYR A 102 18.20 -14.97 7.23
C TYR A 102 18.14 -16.50 7.15
N ARG A 103 17.18 -17.05 6.40
CA ARG A 103 17.08 -18.50 6.15
C ARG A 103 18.29 -19.04 5.38
N SER A 104 18.77 -18.27 4.40
CA SER A 104 19.96 -18.62 3.62
C SER A 104 21.21 -18.69 4.50
N ILE A 105 21.42 -17.68 5.36
CA ILE A 105 22.55 -17.64 6.30
C ILE A 105 22.47 -18.84 7.27
N LEU A 106 21.30 -19.08 7.88
CA LEU A 106 21.14 -20.22 8.79
C LEU A 106 21.40 -21.58 8.10
N SER A 107 21.01 -21.70 6.83
CA SER A 107 21.31 -22.89 6.03
C SER A 107 22.80 -23.06 5.77
N TYR A 108 23.52 -21.97 5.51
CA TYR A 108 24.97 -21.97 5.32
C TYR A 108 25.68 -22.41 6.61
N ASP A 109 25.34 -21.80 7.75
CA ASP A 109 25.94 -22.14 9.05
C ASP A 109 25.73 -23.62 9.40
N LYS A 110 24.56 -24.18 9.09
CA LYS A 110 24.26 -25.60 9.26
C LYS A 110 25.18 -26.49 8.41
N ILE A 111 25.49 -26.09 7.17
CA ILE A 111 26.37 -26.86 6.28
C ILE A 111 27.81 -26.81 6.78
N GLU A 112 28.28 -25.64 7.22
CA GLU A 112 29.63 -25.51 7.80
C GLU A 112 29.79 -26.39 9.04
N LEU A 113 28.82 -26.38 9.96
CA LEU A 113 28.86 -27.22 11.17
C LEU A 113 28.91 -28.72 10.88
N ASN A 114 28.32 -29.19 9.77
CA ASN A 114 28.36 -30.60 9.38
C ASN A 114 29.62 -31.00 8.61
N SER A 115 30.46 -30.02 8.22
CA SER A 115 31.70 -30.24 7.48
C SER A 115 32.92 -30.44 8.40
N TYR A 116 32.74 -30.34 9.73
CA TYR A 116 33.72 -30.62 10.77
C TYR A 116 33.38 -31.92 11.51
#